data_AF-A0A3D0SF34-F1
#
_entry.id   AF-A0A3D0SF34-F1
#
_cell.length_a   1.000
_cell.length_b   1.000
_cell.length_c   1.000
_cell.angle_alpha   90.00
_cell.angle_beta   90.00
_cell.angle_gamma   90.00
#
_symmetry.space_group_name_H-M   'P 1'
#
loop_
_entity.id
_entity.type
_entity.pdbx_description
1 polymer ?
#
loop_
_entity_poly.entity_id
_entity_poly.type
_entity_poly.pdbx_seq_one_letter_code
_entity_poly.pdbx_strand_id
1 'polypeptide(L)'
;MYRFLLVILLGVTLLTGGCGGGDSNRQAPFMVNADGVSTFDLNQLRSQLNTFPIGSLTALEEEGLLMMREEEKLAHDVYTTLYAQHGLAIFSNIASSELTHTEAVLALLERYQLTDPVTNNAVGSFSNSEFTYLYTVLTESGAISLLEGLYVGAQVEEL
;
A
#
# COMPACT_ATOMS: atom_id res chain seq x y z
N MET A 1 10.94 24.55 -8.69
CA MET A 1 9.70 24.67 -7.89
C MET A 1 9.97 24.00 -6.55
N TYR A 2 10.22 24.78 -5.51
CA TYR A 2 10.49 24.26 -4.17
C TYR A 2 9.15 23.90 -3.51
N ARG A 3 8.89 22.61 -3.29
CA ARG A 3 7.74 22.18 -2.46
C ARG A 3 8.25 22.03 -1.03
N PHE A 4 7.61 22.81 -0.16
CA PHE A 4 7.89 22.96 1.26
C PHE A 4 7.79 21.62 1.98
N LEU A 5 8.88 21.24 2.63
CA LEU A 5 8.96 20.14 3.58
C LEU A 5 8.30 20.60 4.89
N LEU A 6 7.14 20.05 5.24
CA LEU A 6 6.52 20.27 6.54
C LEU A 6 6.47 18.93 7.28
N VAL A 7 7.59 18.57 7.91
CA VAL A 7 7.66 17.49 8.88
C VAL A 7 7.02 18.01 10.17
N ILE A 8 5.77 17.66 10.43
CA ILE A 8 5.20 17.75 11.77
C ILE A 8 5.56 16.46 12.51
N LEU A 9 6.73 16.49 13.15
CA LEU A 9 7.08 15.57 14.22
C LEU A 9 6.38 16.05 15.49
N LEU A 10 5.14 15.64 15.73
CA LEU A 10 4.52 15.80 17.05
C LEU A 10 4.78 14.53 17.86
N GLY A 11 5.83 14.59 18.68
CA GLY A 11 6.12 13.55 19.66
C GLY A 11 4.98 13.42 20.66
N VAL A 12 4.21 12.35 20.55
CA VAL A 12 3.32 11.92 21.63
C VAL A 12 4.19 11.27 22.70
N THR A 13 4.23 11.94 23.85
CA THR A 13 4.91 11.48 25.06
C THR A 13 4.29 10.15 25.50
N LEU A 14 5.10 9.11 25.56
CA LEU A 14 4.79 7.84 26.21
C LEU A 14 4.56 8.11 27.70
N LEU A 15 3.30 8.28 28.09
CA LEU A 15 2.88 8.05 29.46
C LEU A 15 2.86 6.54 29.66
N THR A 16 3.74 6.06 30.54
CA THR A 16 3.72 4.72 31.10
C THR A 16 2.45 4.55 31.93
N GLY A 17 1.33 4.25 31.26
CA GLY A 17 0.10 3.76 31.84
C GLY A 17 0.16 2.24 31.91
N GLY A 18 0.91 1.70 32.88
CA GLY A 18 0.64 0.35 33.33
C GLY A 18 -0.71 0.32 34.03
N CYS A 19 -1.70 -0.35 33.44
CA CYS A 19 -2.77 -0.98 34.20
C CYS A 19 -3.41 -2.08 33.36
N GLY A 20 -3.42 -3.30 33.91
CA GLY A 20 -4.07 -4.45 33.31
C GLY A 20 -5.59 -4.23 33.19
N GLY A 21 -6.12 -4.68 32.07
CA GLY A 21 -7.54 -4.81 31.78
C GLY A 21 -7.66 -5.65 30.53
N GLY A 22 -7.95 -6.94 30.70
CA GLY A 22 -8.10 -7.88 29.59
C GLY A 22 -9.36 -7.58 28.79
N ASP A 23 -9.21 -6.98 27.62
CA ASP A 23 -10.14 -7.11 26.51
C ASP A 23 -9.58 -8.18 25.57
N SER A 24 -10.00 -9.42 25.75
CA SER A 24 -9.54 -10.58 24.97
C SER A 24 -9.98 -10.59 23.49
N ASN A 25 -10.47 -9.47 22.95
CA ASN A 25 -11.17 -9.46 21.66
C ASN A 25 -10.81 -8.31 20.70
N ARG A 26 -9.76 -7.52 20.97
CA ARG A 26 -9.21 -6.57 19.99
C ARG A 26 -7.78 -6.95 19.64
N GLN A 27 -7.63 -7.81 18.64
CA GLN A 27 -6.33 -7.98 17.99
C GLN A 27 -5.97 -6.70 17.24
N ALA A 28 -4.70 -6.32 17.25
CA ALA A 28 -4.23 -5.24 16.39
C ALA A 28 -4.16 -5.76 14.94
N PRO A 29 -4.45 -4.92 13.93
CA PRO A 29 -4.35 -5.32 12.52
C PRO A 29 -2.90 -5.61 12.15
N PHE A 30 -1.93 -5.02 12.85
CA PHE A 30 -0.54 -5.40 12.77
C PHE A 30 -0.17 -6.35 13.91
N MET A 31 0.44 -7.48 13.55
CA MET A 31 0.97 -8.44 14.50
C MET A 31 2.44 -8.72 14.17
N VAL A 32 3.25 -8.93 15.19
CA VAL A 32 4.64 -9.38 15.05
C VAL A 32 4.75 -10.72 15.76
N ASN A 33 5.21 -11.76 15.07
CA ASN A 33 5.40 -13.07 15.67
C ASN A 33 6.74 -13.18 16.43
N ALA A 34 6.97 -14.31 17.10
CA ALA A 34 8.18 -14.54 17.89
C ALA A 34 9.49 -14.48 17.07
N ASP A 35 9.39 -14.72 15.76
CA ASP A 35 10.52 -14.68 14.82
C ASP A 35 10.76 -13.28 14.24
N GLY A 36 9.99 -12.27 14.69
CA GLY A 36 10.09 -10.89 14.22
C GLY A 36 9.42 -10.62 12.87
N VAL A 37 8.61 -11.56 12.36
CA VAL A 37 7.85 -11.38 11.12
C VAL A 37 6.60 -10.56 11.42
N SER A 38 6.46 -9.45 10.71
CA SER A 38 5.27 -8.60 10.73
C SER A 38 4.22 -9.14 9.76
N THR A 39 2.97 -9.27 10.23
CA THR A 39 1.82 -9.65 9.41
C THR A 39 0.71 -8.62 9.57
N PHE A 40 -0.06 -8.42 8.50
CA PHE A 40 -1.22 -7.54 8.50
C PHE A 40 -2.52 -8.33 8.30
N ASP A 41 -3.51 -8.09 9.15
CA ASP A 41 -4.84 -8.71 9.06
C ASP A 41 -5.87 -7.69 8.56
N LEU A 42 -6.27 -7.86 7.29
CA LEU A 42 -7.26 -7.01 6.62
C LEU A 42 -8.67 -7.11 7.22
N ASN A 43 -9.06 -8.25 7.78
CA ASN A 43 -10.36 -8.39 8.43
C ASN A 43 -10.37 -7.61 9.75
N GLN A 44 -9.26 -7.67 10.48
CA GLN A 44 -9.11 -6.91 11.71
C GLN A 44 -9.02 -5.40 11.43
N LEU A 45 -8.37 -4.98 10.33
CA LEU A 45 -8.41 -3.59 9.87
C LEU A 45 -9.84 -3.14 9.62
N ARG A 46 -10.60 -3.87 8.79
CA ARG A 46 -12.00 -3.54 8.48
C ARG A 46 -12.87 -3.46 9.74
N SER A 47 -12.71 -4.42 10.65
CA SER A 47 -13.40 -4.45 11.95
C SER A 47 -13.10 -3.18 12.76
N GLN A 48 -11.83 -2.81 12.89
CA GLN A 48 -11.42 -1.62 13.64
C GLN A 48 -11.91 -0.33 12.98
N LEU A 49 -11.79 -0.19 11.65
CA LEU A 49 -12.30 0.96 10.92
C LEU A 49 -13.78 1.19 11.25
N ASN A 50 -14.59 0.13 11.26
CA ASN A 50 -16.02 0.19 11.58
C ASN A 50 -16.35 0.66 13.01
N THR A 51 -15.37 0.68 13.92
CA THR A 51 -15.56 1.24 15.27
C THR A 51 -15.39 2.75 15.34
N PHE A 52 -14.73 3.37 14.35
CA PHE A 52 -14.56 4.82 14.28
C PHE A 52 -15.78 5.49 13.64
N PRO A 53 -16.16 6.71 14.05
CA PRO A 53 -17.17 7.50 13.35
C PRO A 53 -16.72 7.77 11.92
N ILE A 54 -17.67 7.79 10.98
CA ILE A 54 -17.40 8.12 9.58
C ILE A 54 -17.53 9.63 9.36
N GLY A 55 -16.47 10.26 8.85
CA GLY A 55 -16.49 11.65 8.37
C GLY A 55 -16.90 11.72 6.90
N SER A 56 -17.09 12.93 6.37
CA SER A 56 -17.23 13.15 4.93
C SER A 56 -15.84 13.34 4.30
N LEU A 57 -15.64 12.80 3.10
CA LEU A 57 -14.46 13.11 2.30
C LEU A 57 -14.68 14.39 1.48
N THR A 58 -13.62 15.13 1.27
CA THR A 58 -13.54 16.14 0.20
C THR A 58 -13.30 15.47 -1.14
N ALA A 59 -13.62 16.15 -2.24
CA ALA A 59 -13.38 15.63 -3.58
C ALA A 59 -11.90 15.27 -3.83
N LEU A 60 -10.97 16.02 -3.23
CA LEU A 60 -9.53 15.75 -3.35
C LEU A 60 -9.12 14.46 -2.61
N GLU A 61 -9.73 14.18 -1.47
CA GLU A 61 -9.47 12.94 -0.72
C GLU A 61 -10.08 11.72 -1.42
N GLU A 62 -11.27 11.86 -2.03
CA GLU A 62 -11.85 10.81 -2.87
C GLU A 62 -10.95 10.49 -4.06
N GLU A 63 -10.52 11.51 -4.81
CA GLU A 63 -9.60 11.37 -5.93
C GLU A 63 -8.27 10.74 -5.50
N GLY A 64 -7.73 11.16 -4.36
CA GLY A 64 -6.51 10.60 -3.78
C GLY A 64 -6.63 9.11 -3.46
N LEU A 65 -7.74 8.67 -2.85
CA LEU A 65 -7.95 7.24 -2.56
C LEU A 65 -8.06 6.40 -3.84
N LEU A 66 -8.74 6.90 -4.87
CA LEU A 66 -8.86 6.22 -6.15
C LEU A 66 -7.51 6.11 -6.86
N MET A 67 -6.70 7.17 -6.82
CA MET A 67 -5.34 7.18 -7.36
C MET A 67 -4.45 6.17 -6.62
N MET A 68 -4.38 6.25 -5.28
CA MET A 68 -3.55 5.34 -4.48
C MET A 68 -3.92 3.87 -4.70
N ARG A 69 -5.22 3.55 -4.87
CA ARG A 69 -5.65 2.17 -5.14
C ARG A 69 -4.97 1.58 -6.38
N GLU A 70 -4.90 2.33 -7.47
CA GLU A 70 -4.23 1.86 -8.70
C GLU A 70 -2.71 2.03 -8.64
N GLU A 71 -2.19 3.01 -7.90
CA GLU A 71 -0.75 3.24 -7.70
C GLU A 71 -0.09 2.08 -6.93
N GLU A 72 -0.70 1.64 -5.84
CA GLU A 72 -0.22 0.48 -5.08
C GLU A 72 -0.33 -0.81 -5.92
N LYS A 73 -1.35 -0.92 -6.77
CA LYS A 73 -1.45 -2.02 -7.76
C LYS A 73 -0.33 -1.92 -8.79
N LEU A 74 0.03 -0.73 -9.25
CA LEU A 74 1.15 -0.52 -10.17
C LEU A 74 2.45 -1.03 -9.54
N ALA A 75 2.71 -0.66 -8.29
CA ALA A 75 3.87 -1.13 -7.55
C ALA A 75 3.89 -2.67 -7.44
N HIS A 76 2.78 -3.26 -6.99
CA HIS A 76 2.60 -4.73 -6.94
C HIS A 76 2.92 -5.40 -8.28
N ASP A 77 2.34 -4.90 -9.38
CA ASP A 77 2.46 -5.50 -10.70
C ASP A 77 3.87 -5.34 -11.28
N VAL A 78 4.53 -4.19 -11.07
CA VAL A 78 5.92 -3.98 -11.47
C VAL A 78 6.83 -4.95 -10.72
N TYR A 79 6.71 -5.05 -9.40
CA TYR A 79 7.53 -5.97 -8.61
C TYR A 79 7.26 -7.44 -8.95
N THR A 80 6.02 -7.82 -9.22
CA THR A 80 5.65 -9.16 -9.69
C THR A 80 6.36 -9.48 -11.01
N THR A 81 6.36 -8.54 -11.96
CA THR A 81 7.03 -8.71 -13.26
C THR A 81 8.56 -8.77 -13.11
N LEU A 82 9.16 -7.90 -12.29
CA LEU A 82 10.60 -7.91 -12.03
C LEU A 82 11.04 -9.19 -11.29
N TYR A 83 10.22 -9.72 -10.39
CA TYR A 83 10.48 -11.01 -9.77
C TYR A 83 10.48 -12.15 -10.79
N ALA A 84 9.48 -12.18 -11.68
CA ALA A 84 9.41 -13.20 -12.72
C ALA A 84 10.63 -13.14 -13.66
N GLN A 85 11.19 -11.95 -13.88
CA GLN A 85 12.34 -11.74 -14.75
C GLN A 85 13.68 -12.04 -14.10
N HIS A 86 13.88 -11.59 -12.85
CA HIS A 86 15.20 -11.62 -12.20
C HIS A 86 15.31 -12.65 -11.07
N GLY A 87 14.19 -13.15 -10.54
CA GLY A 87 14.15 -14.16 -9.49
C GLY A 87 14.66 -13.71 -8.12
N LEU A 88 14.91 -12.41 -7.91
CA LEU A 88 15.44 -11.89 -6.65
C LEU A 88 14.33 -11.73 -5.62
N ALA A 89 14.46 -12.40 -4.47
CA ALA A 89 13.42 -12.48 -3.43
C ALA A 89 12.94 -11.12 -2.90
N ILE A 90 13.74 -10.06 -3.00
CA ILE A 90 13.31 -8.71 -2.62
C ILE A 90 12.07 -8.27 -3.39
N PHE A 91 11.99 -8.57 -4.70
CA PHE A 91 10.85 -8.19 -5.52
C PHE A 91 9.57 -8.91 -5.10
N SER A 92 9.62 -10.22 -4.83
CA SER A 92 8.44 -10.96 -4.35
C SER A 92 8.00 -10.52 -2.96
N ASN A 93 8.96 -10.19 -2.09
CA ASN A 93 8.67 -9.73 -0.73
C ASN A 93 7.98 -8.37 -0.77
N ILE A 94 8.48 -7.43 -1.58
CA ILE A 94 7.87 -6.11 -1.72
C ILE A 94 6.52 -6.21 -2.44
N ALA A 95 6.39 -7.00 -3.52
CA ALA A 95 5.08 -7.25 -4.15
C ALA A 95 4.03 -7.74 -3.14
N SER A 96 4.41 -8.61 -2.20
CA SER A 96 3.51 -9.06 -1.12
C SER A 96 3.11 -7.92 -0.15
N SER A 97 4.00 -6.96 0.08
CA SER A 97 3.71 -5.74 0.83
C SER A 97 2.75 -4.83 0.06
N GLU A 98 2.98 -4.63 -1.24
CA GLU A 98 2.11 -3.78 -2.07
C GLU A 98 0.70 -4.36 -2.23
N LEU A 99 0.56 -5.70 -2.24
CA LEU A 99 -0.76 -6.33 -2.12
C LEU A 99 -1.46 -5.92 -0.81
N THR A 100 -0.72 -5.82 0.28
CA THR A 100 -1.25 -5.38 1.57
C THR A 100 -1.69 -3.92 1.52
N HIS A 101 -0.87 -3.05 0.92
CA HIS A 101 -1.20 -1.62 0.77
C HIS A 101 -2.45 -1.42 -0.09
N THR A 102 -2.50 -2.02 -1.28
CA THR A 102 -3.65 -1.85 -2.18
C THR A 102 -4.94 -2.36 -1.55
N GLU A 103 -4.90 -3.47 -0.80
CA GLU A 103 -6.08 -4.00 -0.09
C GLU A 103 -6.48 -3.14 1.12
N ALA A 104 -5.53 -2.47 1.78
CA ALA A 104 -5.84 -1.50 2.82
C ALA A 104 -6.56 -0.27 2.24
N VAL A 105 -6.16 0.20 1.05
CA VAL A 105 -6.88 1.27 0.33
C VAL A 105 -8.26 0.79 -0.11
N LEU A 106 -8.40 -0.44 -0.60
CA LEU A 106 -9.71 -1.03 -0.92
C LEU A 106 -10.66 -1.02 0.29
N ALA A 107 -10.17 -1.36 1.48
CA ALA A 107 -10.98 -1.31 2.69
C ALA A 107 -11.49 0.11 3.00
N LEU A 108 -10.75 1.17 2.62
CA LEU A 108 -11.21 2.55 2.70
C LEU A 108 -12.25 2.86 1.61
N LEU A 109 -12.02 2.44 0.36
CA LEU A 109 -13.01 2.63 -0.72
C LEU A 109 -14.36 1.99 -0.35
N GLU A 110 -14.35 0.75 0.16
CA GLU A 110 -15.54 0.05 0.65
C GLU A 110 -16.24 0.82 1.77
N ARG A 111 -15.47 1.31 2.75
CA ARG A 111 -16.00 2.08 3.89
C ARG A 111 -16.72 3.36 3.44
N TYR A 112 -16.17 4.05 2.45
CA TYR A 112 -16.74 5.27 1.90
C TYR A 112 -17.71 5.04 0.73
N GLN A 113 -17.97 3.77 0.39
CA GLN A 113 -18.86 3.37 -0.71
C GLN A 113 -18.43 3.96 -2.08
N LEU A 114 -17.12 4.08 -2.28
CA LEU A 114 -16.52 4.49 -3.55
C LEU A 114 -16.38 3.26 -4.46
N THR A 115 -16.58 3.45 -5.77
CA THR A 115 -16.38 2.39 -6.76
C THR A 115 -14.89 2.10 -6.91
N ASP A 116 -14.48 0.82 -6.77
CA ASP A 116 -13.08 0.40 -7.00
C ASP A 116 -12.66 0.65 -8.46
N PRO A 117 -11.61 1.44 -8.73
CA PRO A 117 -11.10 1.63 -10.09
C PRO A 117 -10.42 0.37 -10.65
N VAL A 118 -9.98 -0.56 -9.79
CA VAL A 118 -9.39 -1.84 -10.22
C VAL A 118 -10.49 -2.83 -10.58
N THR A 119 -10.95 -2.74 -11.83
CA THR A 119 -11.99 -3.66 -12.36
C THR A 119 -11.42 -4.95 -12.95
N ASN A 120 -10.11 -5.00 -13.18
CA ASN A 120 -9.38 -6.14 -13.71
C ASN A 120 -8.06 -6.34 -12.96
N ASN A 121 -7.93 -7.50 -12.30
CA ASN A 121 -6.74 -7.87 -11.53
C ASN A 121 -5.61 -8.48 -12.37
N ALA A 122 -5.73 -8.50 -13.70
CA ALA A 122 -4.62 -8.90 -14.55
C ALA A 122 -3.43 -7.94 -14.37
N VAL A 123 -2.22 -8.52 -14.30
CA VAL A 123 -0.96 -7.77 -14.21
C VAL A 123 -0.85 -6.82 -15.39
N GLY A 124 -0.58 -5.54 -15.11
CA GLY A 124 -0.43 -4.50 -16.13
C GLY A 124 -1.74 -3.90 -16.65
N SER A 125 -2.90 -4.32 -16.12
CA SER A 125 -4.21 -3.76 -16.48
C SER A 125 -4.60 -2.65 -15.51
N PHE A 126 -4.83 -1.44 -16.02
CA PHE A 126 -5.26 -0.27 -15.23
C PHE A 126 -6.39 0.46 -15.93
N SER A 127 -7.27 1.08 -15.14
CA SER A 127 -8.30 1.99 -15.63
C SER A 127 -7.69 3.34 -15.99
N ASN A 128 -6.71 3.81 -15.22
CA ASN A 128 -5.91 4.99 -15.57
C ASN A 128 -4.85 4.66 -16.64
N SER A 129 -4.91 5.37 -17.76
CA SER A 129 -3.94 5.22 -18.86
C SER A 129 -2.51 5.60 -18.48
N GLU A 130 -2.33 6.51 -17.51
CA GLU A 130 -1.01 6.88 -17.00
C GLU A 130 -0.33 5.71 -16.29
N PHE A 131 -1.07 4.95 -15.47
CA PHE A 131 -0.52 3.75 -14.82
C PHE A 131 -0.25 2.61 -15.81
N THR A 132 -1.05 2.49 -16.87
CA THR A 132 -0.74 1.55 -17.98
C THR A 132 0.58 1.92 -18.67
N TYR A 133 0.81 3.22 -18.91
CA TYR A 133 2.05 3.72 -19.48
C TYR A 133 3.24 3.51 -18.54
N LEU A 134 3.11 3.91 -17.27
CA LEU A 134 4.16 3.75 -16.26
C LEU A 134 4.54 2.28 -16.08
N TYR A 135 3.57 1.37 -15.99
CA TYR A 135 3.83 -0.07 -15.92
C TYR A 135 4.71 -0.55 -17.07
N THR A 136 4.38 -0.14 -18.29
CA THR A 136 5.14 -0.52 -19.49
C THR A 136 6.57 0.02 -19.41
N VAL A 137 6.75 1.31 -19.14
CA VAL A 137 8.07 1.96 -19.07
C VAL A 137 8.94 1.36 -17.97
N LEU A 138 8.39 1.17 -16.77
CA LEU A 138 9.12 0.67 -15.62
C LEU A 138 9.53 -0.80 -15.83
N THR A 139 8.64 -1.63 -16.36
CA THR A 139 8.98 -3.05 -16.61
C THR A 139 9.97 -3.22 -17.76
N GLU A 140 9.85 -2.43 -18.83
CA GLU A 140 10.84 -2.43 -19.93
C GLU A 140 12.22 -1.94 -19.48
N SER A 141 12.27 -0.88 -18.65
CA SER A 141 13.53 -0.39 -18.08
C SER A 141 14.16 -1.41 -17.14
N GLY A 142 13.36 -1.91 -16.20
CA GLY A 142 13.83 -2.87 -15.20
C GLY A 142 14.21 -4.21 -15.81
N ALA A 143 13.73 -4.53 -17.02
CA ALA A 143 14.10 -5.72 -17.77
C ALA A 143 15.55 -5.72 -18.29
N ILE A 144 16.18 -4.54 -18.43
CA ILE A 144 17.51 -4.41 -19.04
C ILE A 144 18.58 -5.17 -18.25
N SER A 145 18.55 -5.07 -16.93
CA SER A 145 19.46 -5.80 -16.04
C SER A 145 18.91 -5.83 -14.62
N LEU A 146 19.48 -6.68 -13.74
CA LEU A 146 19.11 -6.69 -12.33
C LEU A 146 19.34 -5.32 -11.66
N LEU A 147 20.41 -4.60 -12.04
CA LEU A 147 20.68 -3.28 -11.49
C LEU A 147 19.58 -2.27 -11.88
N GLU A 148 19.15 -2.29 -13.15
CA GLU A 148 18.02 -1.46 -13.60
C GLU A 148 16.71 -1.85 -12.91
N GLY A 149 16.48 -3.15 -12.68
CA GLY A 149 15.32 -3.61 -11.90
C GLY A 149 15.32 -3.07 -10.47
N LEU A 150 16.49 -2.97 -9.82
CA LEU A 150 16.60 -2.36 -8.48
C LEU A 150 16.40 -0.84 -8.50
N TYR A 151 16.88 -0.15 -9.55
CA TYR A 151 16.59 1.28 -9.72
C TYR A 151 15.12 1.55 -9.99
N VAL A 152 14.46 0.71 -10.79
CA VAL A 152 13.01 0.78 -10.99
C VAL A 152 12.26 0.56 -9.69
N GLY A 153 12.70 -0.38 -8.84
CA GLY A 153 12.13 -0.53 -7.50
C GLY A 153 12.20 0.78 -6.71
N ALA A 154 13.37 1.41 -6.64
CA ALA A 154 13.50 2.71 -5.96
C ALA A 154 12.64 3.82 -6.60
N GLN A 155 12.49 3.81 -7.92
CA GLN A 155 11.69 4.79 -8.65
C GLN A 155 10.19 4.64 -8.37
N VAL A 156 9.68 3.41 -8.24
CA VAL A 156 8.29 3.14 -7.89
C VAL A 156 7.93 3.77 -6.55
N GLU A 157 8.83 3.69 -5.55
CA GLU A 157 8.61 4.26 -4.21
C GLU A 157 8.73 5.79 -4.14
N GLU A 158 9.12 6.46 -5.24
CA GLU A 158 9.26 7.93 -5.31
C GLU A 158 8.10 8.62 -6.07
N LEU A 159 7.22 7.85 -6.72
CA LEU A 159 6.09 8.38 -7.50
C LEU A 159 5.15 9.25 -6.63
#